data_AF-A0A1G0FT75-F1
#
_entry.id   AF-A0A1G0FT75-F1
#
_cell.length_a   1.000
_cell.length_b   1.000
_cell.length_c   1.000
_cell.angle_alpha   90.00
_cell.angle_beta   90.00
_cell.angle_gamma   90.00
#
_symmetry.space_group_name_H-M   'P 1'
#
loop_
_entity.id
_entity.type
_entity.pdbx_description
1 polymer ?
#
loop_
_entity_poly.entity_id
_entity_poly.type
_entity_poly.pdbx_seq_one_letter_code
_entity_poly.pdbx_strand_id
1 'polypeptide(L)'
;MIEALAAGRPVVGIDSPGVSDTIVDGENGFVAEDDVAALAAKLGQIVMDDDLRRRMGEAASRSAEAYDIERTSPQVEARYRALIAKRPHPRQGRLDRLWNRLMDRAT
;
A
#
# COMPACT_ATOMS: atom_id res chain seq x y z
N MET A 1 -11.95 -0.19 1.66
CA MET A 1 -11.62 -1.58 2.04
C MET A 1 -10.65 -1.64 3.21
N ILE A 2 -9.46 -1.05 3.09
CA ILE A 2 -8.43 -1.10 4.14
C ILE A 2 -8.94 -0.61 5.50
N GLU A 3 -9.75 0.45 5.54
CA GLU A 3 -10.36 0.96 6.80
C GLU A 3 -11.28 -0.08 7.46
N ALA A 4 -12.04 -0.84 6.67
CA ALA A 4 -12.88 -1.93 7.19
C ALA A 4 -12.01 -3.07 7.74
N LEU A 5 -10.93 -3.42 7.03
CA LEU A 5 -9.97 -4.41 7.51
C LEU A 5 -9.35 -3.98 8.84
N ALA A 6 -8.91 -2.72 8.95
CA ALA A 6 -8.35 -2.15 10.18
C ALA A 6 -9.36 -2.14 11.34
N ALA A 7 -10.66 -2.00 11.03
CA ALA A 7 -11.74 -2.11 12.01
C ALA A 7 -12.12 -3.57 12.38
N GLY A 8 -11.33 -4.56 11.92
CA GLY A 8 -11.58 -5.98 12.15
C GLY A 8 -12.84 -6.49 11.45
N ARG A 9 -13.21 -5.87 10.31
CA ARG A 9 -14.38 -6.26 9.53
C ARG A 9 -13.95 -6.94 8.23
N PRO A 10 -14.33 -8.21 8.02
CA PRO A 10 -14.08 -8.85 6.74
C PRO A 10 -14.91 -8.18 5.64
N VAL A 11 -14.36 -8.12 4.43
CA VAL A 11 -14.97 -7.42 3.30
C VAL A 11 -15.35 -8.40 2.19
N VAL A 12 -16.49 -8.15 1.54
CA VAL A 12 -16.83 -8.80 0.27
C VAL A 12 -16.70 -7.75 -0.82
N GLY A 13 -15.90 -8.05 -1.85
CA GLY A 13 -15.71 -7.18 -3.02
C GLY A 13 -15.79 -7.96 -4.32
N ILE A 14 -16.02 -7.26 -5.42
CA ILE A 14 -16.00 -7.86 -6.77
C ILE A 14 -14.58 -7.99 -7.29
N ASP A 15 -14.29 -9.02 -8.08
CA ASP A 15 -12.97 -9.23 -8.70
C ASP A 15 -12.60 -8.05 -9.61
N SER A 16 -11.71 -7.19 -9.12
CA SER A 16 -11.29 -5.98 -9.82
C SER A 16 -9.92 -5.51 -9.29
N PRO A 17 -9.16 -4.76 -10.11
CA PRO A 17 -7.89 -4.19 -9.68
C PRO A 17 -8.04 -3.35 -8.40
N GLY A 18 -7.13 -3.53 -7.44
CA GLY A 18 -7.19 -2.93 -6.11
C GLY A 18 -8.00 -3.73 -5.09
N VAL A 19 -9.12 -4.32 -5.49
CA VAL A 19 -9.93 -5.19 -4.60
C VAL A 19 -9.20 -6.50 -4.37
N SER A 20 -8.86 -7.20 -5.47
CA SER A 20 -8.18 -8.50 -5.43
C SER A 20 -6.72 -8.41 -4.98
N ASP A 21 -6.15 -7.20 -4.94
CA ASP A 21 -4.83 -6.92 -4.37
C ASP A 21 -4.85 -6.80 -2.83
N THR A 22 -6.04 -6.59 -2.24
CA THR A 22 -6.20 -6.31 -0.80
C THR A 22 -6.97 -7.42 -0.08
N ILE A 23 -7.97 -8.02 -0.73
CA ILE A 23 -8.70 -9.17 -0.17
C ILE A 23 -7.96 -10.46 -0.49
N VAL A 24 -7.70 -11.25 0.54
CA VAL A 24 -7.28 -12.63 0.42
C VAL A 24 -8.53 -13.49 0.60
N ASP A 25 -9.02 -14.08 -0.50
CA ASP A 25 -10.28 -14.82 -0.55
C ASP A 25 -10.30 -15.95 0.49
N GLY A 26 -11.35 -15.97 1.33
CA GLY A 26 -11.51 -16.96 2.40
C GLY A 26 -10.72 -16.66 3.67
N GLU A 27 -9.83 -15.67 3.69
CA GLU A 27 -9.04 -15.31 4.86
C GLU A 27 -9.51 -14.02 5.53
N ASN A 28 -9.40 -12.88 4.85
CA ASN A 28 -9.78 -11.56 5.38
C ASN A 28 -11.08 -11.03 4.78
N GLY A 29 -11.75 -11.85 3.96
CA GLY A 29 -12.90 -11.46 3.17
C GLY A 29 -13.18 -12.46 2.06
N PHE A 30 -14.01 -12.05 1.10
CA PHE A 30 -14.27 -12.81 -0.11
C PHE A 30 -14.20 -11.92 -1.35
N VAL A 31 -13.69 -12.49 -2.43
CA VAL A 31 -13.82 -11.95 -3.78
C VAL A 31 -14.98 -12.67 -4.45
N ALA A 32 -15.91 -11.91 -5.01
CA ALA A 32 -17.06 -12.40 -5.75
C ALA A 32 -16.96 -12.03 -7.23
N GLU A 33 -17.69 -12.75 -8.08
CA GLU A 33 -17.96 -12.29 -9.44
C GLU A 33 -18.79 -11.00 -9.40
N ASP A 34 -18.75 -10.22 -10.49
CA ASP A 34 -19.58 -9.00 -10.65
C ASP A 34 -21.04 -9.36 -10.94
N ASP A 35 -21.65 -10.05 -9.98
CA ASP A 35 -23.03 -10.53 -9.98
C ASP A 35 -23.63 -10.37 -8.58
N VAL A 36 -24.88 -9.90 -8.54
CA VAL A 36 -25.59 -9.60 -7.29
C VAL A 36 -25.80 -10.87 -6.46
N ALA A 37 -26.11 -12.00 -7.09
CA ALA A 37 -26.35 -13.24 -6.37
C ALA A 37 -25.03 -13.79 -5.78
N ALA A 38 -23.93 -13.70 -6.52
CA ALA A 38 -22.60 -14.06 -6.03
C ALA A 38 -22.19 -13.21 -4.81
N LEU A 39 -22.36 -11.89 -4.87
CA LEU A 39 -22.05 -10.99 -3.77
C LEU A 39 -22.92 -11.29 -2.53
N ALA A 40 -24.22 -11.47 -2.73
CA ALA A 40 -25.17 -11.79 -1.66
C ALA A 40 -24.86 -13.15 -1.00
N ALA A 41 -24.47 -14.16 -1.79
CA ALA A 41 -24.10 -15.46 -1.26
C ALA A 41 -22.86 -15.37 -0.36
N LYS A 42 -21.81 -14.66 -0.78
CA LYS A 42 -20.58 -14.46 0.03
C LYS A 42 -20.85 -13.65 1.29
N LEU A 43 -21.66 -12.60 1.20
CA LEU A 43 -22.09 -11.83 2.38
C LEU A 43 -22.88 -12.72 3.35
N GLY A 44 -23.80 -13.54 2.82
CA GLY A 44 -24.60 -14.48 3.59
C GLY A 44 -23.74 -15.49 4.35
N GLN A 45 -22.66 -16.00 3.76
CA GLN A 45 -21.72 -16.89 4.46
C GLN A 45 -21.12 -16.23 5.70
N ILE A 46 -20.67 -14.98 5.60
CA ILE A 46 -20.10 -14.24 6.73
C ILE A 46 -21.16 -13.91 7.80
N VAL A 47 -22.37 -13.54 7.38
CA VAL A 47 -23.43 -13.14 8.33
C VAL A 47 -24.00 -14.35 9.08
N MET A 48 -24.09 -15.52 8.44
CA MET A 48 -24.71 -16.71 9.03
C MET A 48 -23.74 -17.59 9.84
N ASP A 49 -22.43 -17.44 9.67
CA ASP A 49 -21.41 -18.20 10.41
C ASP A 49 -20.61 -17.26 11.32
N ASP A 50 -20.94 -17.29 12.62
CA ASP A 50 -20.32 -16.45 13.64
C ASP A 50 -18.83 -16.75 13.85
N ASP A 51 -18.42 -18.02 13.74
CA ASP A 51 -17.03 -18.44 13.91
C ASP A 51 -16.19 -18.05 12.70
N LEU A 52 -16.73 -18.20 11.49
CA LEU A 52 -16.12 -17.65 10.28
C LEU A 52 -15.96 -16.14 10.39
N ARG A 53 -17.03 -15.41 10.74
CA ARG A 53 -17.00 -13.95 10.87
C ARG A 53 -15.94 -13.49 11.86
N ARG A 54 -15.83 -14.15 13.01
CA ARG A 54 -14.80 -13.83 14.02
C ARG A 54 -13.40 -14.08 13.48
N ARG A 55 -13.12 -15.27 12.93
CA ARG A 55 -11.81 -15.62 12.38
C ARG A 55 -11.39 -14.68 11.25
N MET A 56 -12.30 -14.37 10.34
CA MET A 56 -12.03 -13.45 9.24
C MET A 56 -11.84 -12.02 9.73
N GLY A 57 -12.56 -11.58 10.76
CA GLY A 57 -12.35 -10.26 11.38
C GLY A 57 -10.96 -10.13 12.02
N GLU A 58 -10.50 -11.17 12.73
CA GLU A 58 -9.13 -11.22 13.27
C GLU A 58 -8.08 -11.20 12.15
N ALA A 59 -8.31 -11.94 11.06
CA ALA A 59 -7.43 -11.92 9.89
C ALA A 59 -7.44 -10.55 9.19
N ALA A 60 -8.60 -9.91 9.08
CA ALA A 60 -8.75 -8.58 8.52
C ALA A 60 -7.92 -7.53 9.26
N SER A 61 -7.98 -7.51 10.60
CA SER A 61 -7.14 -6.60 11.39
C SER A 61 -5.65 -6.82 11.13
N ARG A 62 -5.19 -8.08 11.06
CA ARG A 62 -3.79 -8.40 10.76
C ARG A 62 -3.39 -8.00 9.34
N SER A 63 -4.26 -8.21 8.35
CA SER A 63 -3.99 -7.80 6.97
C SER A 63 -3.83 -6.28 6.83
N ALA A 64 -4.57 -5.49 7.62
CA ALA A 64 -4.49 -4.05 7.57
C ALA A 64 -3.11 -3.49 7.97
N GLU A 65 -2.35 -4.22 8.81
CA GLU A 65 -0.99 -3.83 9.23
C GLU A 65 -0.04 -3.63 8.04
N ALA A 66 -0.26 -4.31 6.92
CA ALA A 66 0.54 -4.14 5.71
C ALA A 66 0.44 -2.72 5.11
N TYR A 67 -0.66 -2.01 5.39
CA TYR A 67 -0.99 -0.69 4.86
C TYR A 67 -0.81 0.45 5.88
N ASP A 68 -0.33 0.13 7.09
CA ASP A 68 -0.07 1.12 8.12
C ASP A 68 0.91 2.20 7.61
N ILE A 69 0.61 3.47 7.90
CA ILE A 69 1.44 4.61 7.50
C ILE A 69 2.84 4.56 8.12
N GLU A 70 2.96 4.06 9.36
CA GLU A 70 4.23 3.89 10.06
C GLU A 70 5.08 2.80 9.43
N ARG A 71 4.44 1.84 8.75
CA ARG A 71 5.12 0.78 7.98
C ARG A 71 5.46 1.23 6.57
N THR A 72 4.55 1.92 5.88
CA THR A 72 4.66 2.21 4.44
C THR A 72 5.49 3.47 4.15
N SER A 73 5.38 4.51 4.98
CA SER A 73 6.12 5.78 4.76
C SER A 73 7.64 5.60 4.73
N PRO A 74 8.27 4.84 5.67
CA PRO A 74 9.71 4.62 5.62
C PRO A 74 10.17 3.89 4.35
N GLN A 75 9.33 3.02 3.78
CA GLN A 75 9.66 2.31 2.54
C GLN A 75 9.72 3.27 1.36
N VAL A 76 8.73 4.16 1.23
CA VAL A 76 8.70 5.18 0.18
C VAL A 76 9.89 6.13 0.34
N GLU A 77 10.16 6.59 1.56
CA GLU A 77 11.31 7.46 1.87
C GLU A 77 12.63 6.80 1.45
N ALA A 78 12.83 5.53 1.79
CA ALA A 78 14.04 4.80 1.40
C ALA A 78 14.23 4.74 -0.12
N ARG A 79 13.15 4.58 -0.89
CA ARG A 79 13.20 4.62 -2.36
C ARG A 79 13.59 6.00 -2.88
N TYR A 80 13.04 7.07 -2.31
CA TYR A 80 13.42 8.44 -2.68
C TYR A 80 14.89 8.73 -2.36
N ARG A 81 15.37 8.37 -1.17
CA ARG A 81 16.79 8.49 -0.79
C ARG A 81 17.70 7.74 -1.76
N ALA A 82 17.33 6.52 -2.15
CA ALA A 82 18.09 5.73 -3.11
C ALA A 82 18.16 6.37 -4.51
N LEU A 83 17.08 7.00 -4.98
CA LEU A 83 17.04 7.71 -6.26
C LEU A 83 17.88 8.99 -6.25
N ILE A 84 17.84 9.74 -5.15
CA ILE A 84 18.68 10.94 -4.95
C ILE A 84 20.16 10.55 -4.96
N ALA A 85 20.54 9.48 -4.25
CA ALA A 85 21.92 9.01 -4.22
C ALA A 85 22.44 8.59 -5.60
N LYS A 86 21.58 8.04 -6.48
CA LYS A 86 21.94 7.61 -7.84
C LYS A 86 22.06 8.76 -8.86
N ARG A 87 21.47 9.93 -8.59
CA ARG A 87 21.57 11.12 -9.46
C ARG A 87 22.39 12.20 -8.75
N PRO A 88 23.72 12.27 -8.95
CA PRO A 88 24.47 13.45 -8.51
C PRO A 88 23.85 14.70 -9.16
N HIS A 89 23.46 15.66 -8.32
CA HIS A 89 22.76 16.86 -8.77
C HIS A 89 23.63 17.65 -9.77
N PRO A 90 23.23 17.82 -11.06
CA PRO A 90 24.10 18.45 -12.06
C PRO A 90 24.31 19.97 -11.88
N ARG A 91 23.79 20.59 -10.81
CA ARG A 91 23.72 22.05 -10.69
C ARG A 91 24.74 22.71 -9.78
N GLN A 92 25.60 21.96 -9.08
CA GLN A 92 26.74 22.57 -8.35
C GLN A 92 27.97 22.77 -9.23
N GLY A 93 28.11 22.04 -10.34
CA GLY A 93 29.36 22.08 -11.11
C GLY A 93 29.62 23.36 -11.90
N ARG A 94 28.60 24.07 -12.42
CA ARG A 94 28.87 25.15 -13.41
C ARG A 94 29.34 26.44 -12.77
N LEU A 95 28.74 26.86 -11.65
CA LEU A 95 29.13 28.08 -10.93
C LEU A 95 30.42 27.86 -10.15
N ASP A 96 30.57 26.72 -9.47
CA ASP A 96 31.81 26.41 -8.72
C ASP A 96 33.02 26.30 -9.65
N ARG A 97 32.86 25.69 -10.85
CA ARG A 97 33.94 25.64 -11.86
C ARG A 97 34.22 27.00 -12.50
N LEU A 98 33.23 27.88 -12.59
CA LEU A 98 33.42 29.25 -13.10
C LEU A 98 34.14 30.11 -12.07
N TRP A 99 33.78 29.98 -10.79
CA TRP A 99 34.38 30.72 -9.69
C TRP A 99 35.84 30.31 -9.47
N ASN A 100 36.15 29.01 -9.45
CA ASN A 100 37.52 28.52 -9.34
C ASN A 100 38.39 28.97 -10.53
N ARG A 101 37.88 28.91 -11.77
CA ARG A 101 38.61 29.41 -12.96
C ARG A 101 38.86 30.92 -12.94
N LEU A 102 37.97 31.69 -12.32
CA LEU A 102 38.14 33.14 -12.17
C LEU A 102 39.19 33.46 -11.10
N MET A 103 39.21 32.70 -10.00
CA MET A 103 40.19 32.88 -8.92
C MET A 103 41.60 32.42 -9.31
N ASP A 104 41.74 31.33 -10.08
CA ASP A 104 43.05 30.83 -10.55
C ASP A 104 43.74 31.77 -11.57
N ARG A 105 43.00 32.69 -12.20
CA ARG A 105 43.54 33.70 -13.13
C ARG A 105 43.98 35.00 -12.45
N ALA A 106 43.75 35.13 -11.14
CA ALA A 106 44.03 36.33 -10.36
C ALA A 106 45.31 36.22 -9.50
N THR A 107 46.01 35.08 -9.55
CA THR A 107 47.36 34.83 -9.00
C THR A 107 48.33 34.51 -10.12
#